data_AF-A0A528UZE0-F1
#
_entry.id   AF-A0A528UZE0-F1
#
_cell.length_a   1.000
_cell.length_b   1.000
_cell.length_c   1.000
_cell.angle_alpha   90.00
_cell.angle_beta   90.00
_cell.angle_gamma   90.00
#
_symmetry.space_group_name_H-M   'P 1'
#
loop_
_entity.id
_entity.type
_entity.pdbx_description
1 polymer ?
#
loop_
_entity_poly.entity_id
_entity_poly.type
_entity_poly.pdbx_seq_one_letter_code
_entity_poly.pdbx_strand_id
1 'polypeptide(L)' 'PKRDFAGDRPQGASGGFKPRPRPAEATEEAGERIAKRLARAGLASRRDAEELIAAGRVKVNGRVLSSPAFNVMPGDI' A
#
# COMPACT_ATOMS: atom_id res chain seq x y z
N PRO A 1 -33.90 -35.10 -18.90
CA PRO A 1 -34.38 -33.69 -18.80
C PRO A 1 -33.23 -32.68 -19.07
N LYS A 2 -33.20 -32.11 -20.28
CA LYS A 2 -32.30 -31.02 -20.69
C LYS A 2 -32.83 -29.70 -20.10
N ARG A 3 -32.00 -28.95 -19.36
CA ARG A 3 -32.34 -27.59 -18.93
C ARG A 3 -31.90 -26.62 -20.01
N ASP A 4 -32.87 -26.05 -20.70
CA ASP A 4 -32.67 -24.98 -21.66
C ASP A 4 -32.27 -23.69 -20.92
N PHE A 5 -31.03 -23.23 -21.12
CA PHE A 5 -30.51 -21.96 -20.59
C PHE A 5 -30.86 -20.77 -21.51
N ALA A 6 -32.06 -20.75 -22.09
CA ALA A 6 -32.55 -19.62 -22.88
C ALA A 6 -33.24 -18.61 -21.94
N GLY A 7 -32.45 -17.96 -21.09
CA GLY A 7 -32.85 -16.80 -20.31
C GLY A 7 -32.23 -15.56 -20.93
N ASP A 8 -33.08 -14.74 -21.53
CA ASP A 8 -32.84 -13.36 -21.97
C ASP A 8 -31.90 -12.63 -21.00
N ARG A 9 -30.64 -12.41 -21.41
CA ARG A 9 -29.66 -11.69 -20.61
C ARG A 9 -29.62 -10.27 -21.16
N PRO A 10 -30.20 -9.26 -20.48
CA PRO A 10 -30.06 -7.89 -20.95
C PRO A 10 -28.56 -7.55 -20.90
N GLN A 11 -28.03 -7.05 -22.00
CA GLN A 11 -26.69 -6.49 -22.08
C GLN A 11 -26.66 -5.26 -21.17
N GLY A 12 -26.32 -5.51 -19.90
CA GLY A 12 -26.07 -4.47 -18.91
C GLY A 12 -24.98 -3.55 -19.43
N ALA A 13 -25.39 -2.33 -19.75
CA ALA A 13 -24.58 -1.24 -20.25
C ALA A 13 -23.20 -1.21 -19.58
N SER A 14 -22.18 -1.17 -20.44
CA SER A 14 -20.86 -0.56 -20.27
C SER A 14 -20.67 0.27 -18.98
N GLY A 15 -20.55 -0.40 -17.84
CA GLY A 15 -19.94 0.14 -16.64
C GLY A 15 -18.44 0.20 -16.88
N GLY A 16 -18.00 1.16 -17.71
CA GLY A 16 -16.59 1.35 -18.05
C GLY A 16 -15.75 1.36 -16.78
N PHE A 17 -14.69 0.56 -16.76
CA PHE A 17 -13.67 0.59 -15.72
C PHE A 17 -13.08 2.01 -15.72
N LYS A 18 -13.64 2.92 -14.94
CA LYS A 18 -13.04 4.21 -14.66
C LYS A 18 -11.81 3.91 -13.83
N PRO A 19 -10.58 4.06 -14.34
CA PRO A 19 -9.40 3.91 -13.50
C PRO A 19 -9.55 4.92 -12.37
N ARG A 20 -9.60 4.44 -11.13
CA ARG A 20 -9.58 5.34 -9.98
C ARG A 20 -8.31 6.19 -10.12
N PRO A 21 -8.39 7.51 -9.90
CA PRO A 21 -7.20 8.34 -9.89
C PRO A 21 -6.21 7.69 -8.94
N ARG A 22 -5.01 7.39 -9.46
CA ARG A 22 -3.90 6.90 -8.66
C ARG A 22 -3.75 7.94 -7.55
N PRO A 23 -3.75 7.58 -6.25
CA PRO A 23 -3.55 8.56 -5.20
C PRO A 23 -2.13 9.10 -5.33
N ALA A 24 -2.01 10.17 -6.13
CA ALA A 24 -0.85 11.04 -6.18
C ALA A 24 -0.75 11.66 -4.79
N GLU A 25 0.41 11.46 -4.19
CA GLU A 25 0.90 12.20 -3.02
C GLU A 25 -0.13 12.40 -1.91
N ALA A 26 -0.29 11.36 -1.08
CA ALA A 26 -0.71 11.61 0.29
C ALA A 26 0.32 12.58 0.90
N THR A 27 -0.09 13.84 1.02
CA THR A 27 0.60 14.96 1.65
C THR A 27 1.58 14.46 2.71
N GLU A 28 2.88 14.60 2.43
CA GLU A 28 3.95 14.15 3.32
C GLU A 28 3.83 14.79 4.72
N GLU A 29 3.06 15.88 4.86
CA GLU A 29 2.83 16.64 6.10
C GLU A 29 2.23 15.83 7.26
N ALA A 30 1.49 14.74 7.00
CA ALA A 30 1.03 13.82 8.02
C ALA A 30 1.96 12.60 8.05
N GLY A 31 2.69 12.41 9.16
CA GLY A 31 3.62 11.30 9.35
C GLY A 31 3.16 9.97 8.77
N GLU A 32 4.01 9.32 8.00
CA GLU A 32 3.71 8.07 7.31
C GLU A 32 4.32 6.89 8.08
N ARG A 33 3.66 5.72 8.09
CA ARG A 33 4.29 4.50 8.65
C ARG A 33 5.60 4.21 7.93
N ILE A 34 6.64 3.89 8.70
CA ILE A 34 7.98 3.60 8.18
C ILE A 34 7.98 2.52 7.08
N ALA A 35 7.18 1.47 7.20
CA ALA A 35 7.09 0.42 6.19
C ALA A 35 6.55 0.93 4.85
N LYS A 36 5.62 1.90 4.89
CA LYS A 36 5.06 2.54 3.70
C LYS A 36 6.07 3.51 3.08
N ARG A 37 6.82 4.24 3.91
CA ARG A 37 7.94 5.08 3.48
C ARG A 37 9.00 4.26 2.75
N LEU A 38 9.44 3.14 3.34
CA LEU A 38 10.44 2.24 2.75
C LEU A 38 9.97 1.64 1.42
N ALA A 39 8.70 1.27 1.32
CA ALA A 39 8.11 0.79 0.08
C ALA A 39 8.03 1.87 -1.01
N ARG A 40 7.71 3.12 -0.64
CA ARG A 40 7.73 4.25 -1.57
C ARG A 40 9.15 4.60 -2.04
N ALA A 41 10.13 4.49 -1.15
CA ALA A 41 11.54 4.71 -1.47
C ALA A 41 12.15 3.58 -2.32
N GLY A 42 11.42 2.48 -2.54
CA GLY A 42 11.89 1.34 -3.32
C GLY A 42 12.95 0.48 -2.60
N LEU A 43 13.12 0.65 -1.29
CA LEU A 43 14.09 -0.10 -0.48
C LEU A 43 13.65 -1.54 -0.22
N ALA A 44 12.35 -1.76 -0.01
CA ALA A 44 11.78 -3.06 0.31
C ALA A 44 10.27 -3.06 0.03
N SER A 45 9.66 -4.22 -0.19
CA SER A 45 8.20 -4.32 -0.19
C SER A 45 7.64 -3.94 1.18
N ARG A 46 6.37 -3.56 1.28
CA ARG A 46 5.76 -3.21 2.58
C ARG A 46 5.95 -4.30 3.65
N ARG A 47 5.79 -5.57 3.29
CA ARG A 47 5.94 -6.71 4.21
C ARG A 47 7.40 -6.92 4.62
N ASP A 48 8.29 -6.96 3.62
CA ASP A 48 9.73 -7.07 3.85
C ASP A 48 10.23 -5.92 4.74
N ALA A 49 9.72 -4.71 4.54
CA ALA A 49 10.05 -3.56 5.38
C ALA A 49 9.65 -3.78 6.85
N GLU A 50 8.44 -4.29 7.12
CA GLU A 50 7.99 -4.62 8.48
C GLU A 50 8.86 -5.72 9.11
N GLU A 51 9.28 -6.73 8.34
CA GLU A 51 10.20 -7.78 8.81
C GLU A 51 11.61 -7.24 9.09
N LEU A 52 12.15 -6.38 8.22
CA LEU A 52 13.45 -5.74 8.41
C LEU A 52 13.48 -4.85 9.66
N ILE A 53 12.37 -4.16 9.95
CA ILE A 53 12.21 -3.40 11.18
C ILE A 53 12.16 -4.35 12.38
N ALA A 54 11.34 -5.39 12.35
CA ALA A 54 11.29 -6.37 13.44
C ALA A 54 12.65 -7.04 13.70
N ALA A 55 13.44 -7.25 12.64
CA ALA A 55 14.81 -7.77 12.71
C ALA A 55 15.85 -6.73 13.17
N GLY A 56 15.47 -5.47 13.42
CA GLY A 56 16.37 -4.41 13.85
C GLY A 56 17.36 -3.94 12.78
N ARG A 57 17.05 -4.15 11.49
CA ARG A 57 17.90 -3.75 10.36
C ARG A 57 17.62 -2.33 9.86
N VAL A 58 16.61 -1.66 10.42
CA VAL A 58 16.21 -0.32 10.03
C VAL A 58 16.49 0.66 11.17
N LYS A 59 17.10 1.79 10.81
CA LYS A 59 17.50 2.85 11.74
C LYS A 59 16.91 4.17 11.25
N VAL A 60 16.30 4.92 12.17
CA VAL A 60 15.75 6.26 11.91
C VAL A 60 16.27 7.21 12.98
N ASN A 61 16.77 8.36 12.58
CA ASN A 61 17.37 9.41 13.41
C ASN A 61 18.42 8.86 14.39
N GLY A 62 19.23 7.90 13.95
CA GLY A 62 20.22 7.32 14.85
C GLY A 62 19.72 6.17 15.73
N ARG A 63 18.43 5.80 15.69
CA ARG A 63 17.83 4.77 16.55
C ARG A 63 17.34 3.57 15.75
N VAL A 64 17.72 2.37 16.18
CA VAL A 64 17.22 1.12 15.59
C VAL A 64 15.77 0.94 16.01
N LEU A 65 14.89 0.78 15.04
CA LEU A 65 13.48 0.52 15.29
C LEU A 65 13.24 -0.99 15.26
N SER A 66 12.51 -1.50 16.25
CA SER A 66 12.01 -2.87 16.31
C SER A 66 10.51 -2.96 16.07
N SER A 67 9.81 -1.82 16.06
CA SER A 67 8.35 -1.76 15.93
C SER A 67 7.93 -1.17 14.57
N PRO A 68 7.12 -1.90 13.78
CA PRO A 68 6.63 -1.43 12.47
C PRO A 68 5.56 -0.33 12.58
N ALA A 69 5.06 -0.06 13.79
CA ALA A 69 4.08 0.98 14.05
C ALA A 69 4.68 2.40 14.16
N PHE A 70 5.99 2.56 13.88
CA PHE A 70 6.65 3.85 13.91
C PHE A 70 6.21 4.73 12.72
N ASN A 71 5.80 5.96 13.01
CA ASN A 71 5.51 6.97 12.01
C ASN A 71 6.74 7.85 11.81
N VAL A 72 7.20 7.95 10.57
CA VAL A 72 8.29 8.84 10.16
C VAL A 72 7.72 10.17 9.70
N MET A 73 8.40 11.26 10.05
CA MET A 73 8.13 12.61 9.56
C MET A 73 8.90 12.89 8.27
N PRO A 74 8.45 13.85 7.45
CA PRO A 74 9.27 14.42 6.38
C PRO A 74 10.55 15.02 6.99
N GLY A 75 11.71 14.49 6.60
CA GLY A 75 13.02 14.96 7.08
C GLY A 75 13.71 14.03 8.08
N ASP A 76 13.05 12.96 8.54
CA ASP A 76 13.72 11.90 9.30
C ASP A 76 14.74 11.15 8.41
N ILE A 77 15.93 10.88 8.96
CA ILE A 77 17.08 10.26 8.24
C ILE A 77 17.47 8.88 8.79
#